data_AF-A0A958C6E3-F1
#
_entry.id   AF-A0A958C6E3-F1
#
_cell.length_a   1.000
_cell.length_b   1.000
_cell.length_c   1.000
_cell.angle_alpha   90.00
_cell.angle_beta   90.00
_cell.angle_gamma   90.00
#
_symmetry.space_group_name_H-M   'P 1'
#
loop_
_entity.id
_entity.type
_entity.pdbx_description
1 polymer ?
#
loop_
_entity_poly.entity_id
_entity_poly.type
_entity_poly.pdbx_seq_one_letter_code
_entity_poly.pdbx_strand_id
1 'polypeptide(L)'
;MKGIVMRLATHRLPGLVLTDHEFEVPLDHNRPNDQRLTVFAREVVAPANEAADLPWLLFLQGGPGFDAPRPDKLAGWIQRATQEYRVLLMDQRGTGRSTPVLAQTLARLSTPQAQADYLRHFRADAIVGDAELIRRELVGKDVPWSVLGQSYGGFCAIHYLSAASHGLREVLFTGGLPPLSAPVDAIYRATYQRVLDKNRRYYQRYPDDTTHVAEIADYLADHEVVLPGGGDLTVRRFQQLGMPFGASEGFERIHYLLESAFVAGVNGRELSYPFLRGVENLLDFDTNPIYALLHEPIYCQGNASNWSAERVRAEYPQFDPSARAPLLFTGEMIYPWMFDDYVELRPLKEAAAILA
;
A
#
# COMPACT_ATOMS: atom_id res chain seq x y z
N MET A 1 -2.87 26.82 -15.78
CA MET A 1 -1.41 26.70 -16.04
C MET A 1 -1.21 25.40 -16.78
N LYS A 2 -0.47 25.42 -17.90
CA LYS A 2 -0.11 24.19 -18.59
C LYS A 2 0.86 23.41 -17.70
N GLY A 3 0.53 22.18 -17.33
CA GLY A 3 1.53 21.25 -16.81
C GLY A 3 2.53 20.96 -17.92
N ILE A 4 3.82 20.99 -17.63
CA ILE A 4 4.81 20.53 -18.62
C ILE A 4 4.68 19.01 -18.66
N VAL A 5 4.27 18.46 -19.80
CA VAL A 5 4.33 17.02 -20.08
C VAL A 5 5.69 16.74 -20.69
N MET A 6 6.51 15.96 -20.00
CA MET A 6 7.77 15.46 -20.55
C MET A 6 7.61 13.99 -20.91
N ARG A 7 7.54 13.69 -22.22
CA ARG A 7 7.70 12.34 -22.72
C ARG A 7 9.18 11.98 -22.63
N LEU A 8 9.52 10.99 -21.81
CA LEU A 8 10.91 10.69 -21.48
C LEU A 8 11.52 9.64 -22.42
N ALA A 9 10.92 8.45 -22.43
CA ALA A 9 11.46 7.28 -23.12
C ALA A 9 10.34 6.35 -23.58
N THR A 10 10.57 5.65 -24.69
CA THR A 10 9.73 4.56 -25.14
C THR A 10 10.54 3.26 -25.10
N HIS A 11 10.03 2.27 -24.38
CA HIS A 11 10.62 0.93 -24.29
C HIS A 11 9.70 -0.08 -24.98
N ARG A 12 10.29 -1.11 -25.59
CA ARG A 12 9.54 -2.21 -26.22
C ARG A 12 9.88 -3.52 -25.53
N LEU A 13 8.86 -4.20 -25.03
CA LEU A 13 8.94 -5.55 -24.49
C LEU A 13 8.19 -6.51 -25.42
N PRO A 14 8.39 -7.83 -25.32
CA PRO A 14 7.55 -8.79 -26.02
C PRO A 14 6.05 -8.55 -25.73
N GLY A 15 5.32 -8.07 -26.74
CA GLY A 15 3.88 -7.81 -26.66
C GLY A 15 3.47 -6.46 -26.06
N LEU A 16 4.40 -5.57 -25.70
CA LEU A 16 4.10 -4.27 -25.08
C LEU A 16 4.97 -3.14 -25.65
N VAL A 17 4.37 -1.97 -25.82
CA VAL A 17 5.08 -0.69 -25.98
C VAL A 17 4.78 0.16 -24.75
N LEU A 18 5.83 0.60 -24.08
CA LEU A 18 5.78 1.37 -22.84
C LEU A 18 6.29 2.77 -23.11
N THR A 19 5.49 3.80 -22.85
CA THR A 19 5.94 5.20 -22.95
C THR A 19 5.88 5.86 -21.58
N ASP A 20 7.02 6.39 -21.14
CA ASP A 20 7.16 7.07 -19.86
C ASP A 20 6.82 8.56 -20.00
N HIS A 21 5.98 9.06 -19.09
CA HIS A 21 5.55 10.45 -18.98
C HIS A 21 5.83 10.98 -17.57
N GLU A 22 6.22 12.25 -17.48
CA GLU A 22 6.27 13.01 -16.23
C GLU A 22 5.43 14.28 -16.33
N PHE A 23 4.71 14.58 -15.25
CA PHE A 23 3.80 15.71 -15.13
C PHE A 23 4.15 16.52 -13.89
N GLU A 24 4.22 17.85 -14.04
CA GLU A 24 4.37 18.77 -12.93
C GLU A 24 3.00 19.17 -12.36
N VAL A 25 2.70 18.71 -11.15
CA VAL A 25 1.44 18.96 -10.42
C VAL A 25 1.69 19.82 -9.18
N PRO A 26 0.71 20.57 -8.68
CA PRO A 26 0.88 21.29 -7.42
C PRO A 26 0.84 20.32 -6.22
N LEU A 27 1.63 20.63 -5.19
CA LEU A 27 1.51 19.96 -3.89
C LEU A 27 0.09 20.14 -3.33
N ASP A 28 -0.42 21.37 -3.34
CA ASP A 28 -1.79 21.71 -2.96
C ASP A 28 -2.57 22.24 -4.17
N HIS A 29 -3.60 21.51 -4.60
CA HIS A 29 -4.46 21.89 -5.72
C HIS A 29 -5.25 23.19 -5.47
N ASN A 30 -5.41 23.62 -4.22
CA ASN A 30 -5.98 24.93 -3.88
C ASN A 30 -4.97 26.07 -3.97
N ARG A 31 -3.67 25.76 -4.07
CA ARG A 31 -2.57 26.72 -4.21
C ARG A 31 -1.65 26.33 -5.37
N PRO A 32 -2.16 26.38 -6.62
CA PRO A 32 -1.48 25.80 -7.79
C PRO A 32 -0.17 26.49 -8.21
N ASN A 33 0.15 27.64 -7.58
CA ASN A 33 1.36 28.43 -7.84
C ASN A 33 2.47 28.19 -6.81
N ASP A 34 2.21 27.42 -5.75
CA ASP A 34 3.16 27.17 -4.66
C ASP A 34 4.11 26.01 -5.04
N GLN A 35 4.49 25.19 -4.07
CA GLN A 35 5.34 24.01 -4.27
C GLN A 35 4.71 23.03 -5.26
N ARG A 36 5.55 22.45 -6.12
CA ARG A 36 5.17 21.43 -7.10
C ARG A 36 5.80 20.08 -6.78
N LEU A 37 5.19 19.05 -7.34
CA LEU A 37 5.63 17.67 -7.34
C LEU A 37 5.68 17.17 -8.78
N THR A 38 6.58 16.23 -9.05
CA THR A 38 6.57 15.44 -10.27
C THR A 38 5.72 14.18 -10.04
N VAL A 39 4.80 13.90 -10.96
CA VAL A 39 4.03 12.65 -11.04
C VAL A 39 4.44 11.90 -12.31
N PHE A 40 4.92 10.67 -12.12
CA PHE A 40 5.26 9.74 -13.17
C PHE A 40 4.05 8.90 -13.58
N ALA A 41 3.92 8.66 -14.88
CA ALA A 41 2.99 7.67 -15.40
C ALA A 41 3.58 6.92 -16.60
N ARG A 42 3.27 5.63 -16.68
CA ARG A 42 3.67 4.76 -17.79
C ARG A 42 2.45 4.40 -18.63
N GLU A 43 2.45 4.87 -19.86
CA GLU A 43 1.53 4.42 -20.88
C GLU A 43 1.91 3.01 -21.36
N VAL A 44 0.91 2.15 -21.52
CA VAL A 44 1.04 0.77 -21.94
C VAL A 44 0.06 0.50 -23.08
N VAL A 45 0.58 0.11 -24.24
CA VAL A 45 -0.20 -0.27 -25.42
C VAL A 45 0.32 -1.56 -26.05
N ALA A 46 -0.55 -2.31 -26.71
CA ALA A 46 -0.13 -3.42 -27.57
C ALA A 46 0.56 -2.85 -28.82
N PRO A 47 1.64 -3.48 -29.35
CA PRO A 47 2.34 -2.99 -30.54
C PRO A 47 1.45 -2.74 -31.76
N ALA A 48 0.45 -3.60 -31.98
CA ALA A 48 -0.50 -3.45 -33.09
C ALA A 48 -1.40 -2.19 -32.96
N ASN A 49 -1.51 -1.64 -31.75
CA ASN A 49 -2.38 -0.51 -31.42
C ASN A 49 -1.59 0.79 -31.16
N GLU A 50 -0.27 0.80 -31.37
CA GLU A 50 0.59 1.94 -31.01
C GLU A 50 0.14 3.25 -31.69
N ALA A 51 -0.20 3.17 -32.98
CA ALA A 51 -0.71 4.28 -33.78
C ALA A 51 -2.24 4.42 -33.77
N ALA A 52 -2.95 3.53 -33.06
CA ALA A 52 -4.41 3.57 -33.00
C ALA A 52 -4.90 4.66 -32.04
N ASP A 53 -5.99 5.32 -32.43
CA ASP A 53 -6.72 6.26 -31.58
C ASP A 53 -7.65 5.47 -30.65
N LEU A 54 -7.13 5.09 -29.49
CA LEU A 54 -7.84 4.31 -28.46
C LEU A 54 -8.17 5.19 -27.26
N PRO A 55 -9.31 4.95 -26.57
CA PRO A 55 -9.62 5.60 -25.31
C PRO A 55 -8.56 5.29 -24.24
N TRP A 56 -8.39 6.22 -23.30
CA TRP A 56 -7.48 6.05 -22.18
C TRP A 56 -8.15 5.31 -21.01
N LEU A 57 -7.38 4.45 -20.35
CA LEU A 57 -7.73 3.81 -19.08
C LEU A 57 -6.67 4.13 -18.03
N LEU A 58 -6.99 5.00 -17.08
CA LEU A 58 -6.14 5.24 -15.91
C LEU A 58 -6.29 4.10 -14.90
N PHE A 59 -5.17 3.52 -14.46
CA PHE A 59 -5.14 2.59 -13.34
C PHE A 59 -4.82 3.32 -12.03
N LEU A 60 -5.73 3.21 -11.06
CA LEU A 60 -5.57 3.73 -9.69
C LEU A 60 -5.16 2.57 -8.78
N GLN A 61 -3.91 2.63 -8.31
CA GLN A 61 -3.28 1.58 -7.53
C GLN A 61 -3.79 1.54 -6.08
N GLY A 62 -3.84 0.33 -5.53
CA GLY A 62 -4.16 0.05 -4.14
C GLY A 62 -3.09 0.50 -3.14
N GLY A 63 -3.26 0.06 -1.89
CA GLY A 63 -2.42 0.47 -0.77
C GLY A 63 -3.25 1.07 0.37
N PRO A 64 -3.08 2.35 0.74
CA PRO A 64 -2.41 3.43 -0.02
C PRO A 64 -0.88 3.31 -0.06
N GLY A 65 -0.21 4.10 -0.91
CA GLY A 65 1.24 4.24 -0.83
C GLY A 65 2.09 3.28 -1.65
N PHE A 66 1.47 2.50 -2.54
CA PHE A 66 2.18 1.63 -3.49
C PHE A 66 2.19 2.23 -4.89
N ASP A 67 3.26 1.95 -5.65
CA ASP A 67 3.42 2.38 -7.03
C ASP A 67 2.63 1.49 -8.00
N ALA A 68 2.35 2.02 -9.19
CA ALA A 68 1.63 1.25 -10.20
C ALA A 68 2.50 0.08 -10.69
N PRO A 69 1.92 -1.06 -11.08
CA PRO A 69 2.68 -2.24 -11.46
C PRO A 69 3.64 -1.94 -12.62
N ARG A 70 4.78 -2.63 -12.64
CA ARG A 70 5.74 -2.61 -13.76
C ARG A 70 5.55 -3.89 -14.58
N PRO A 71 4.75 -3.87 -15.67
CA PRO A 71 4.54 -5.08 -16.45
C PRO A 71 5.83 -5.51 -17.14
N ASP A 72 6.19 -6.78 -16.96
CA ASP A 72 7.34 -7.44 -17.59
C ASP A 72 6.92 -8.29 -18.82
N LYS A 73 5.62 -8.63 -18.91
CA LYS A 73 5.00 -9.36 -20.02
C LYS A 73 3.55 -8.95 -20.22
N LEU A 74 3.01 -9.24 -21.41
CA LEU A 74 1.59 -9.09 -21.71
C LEU A 74 0.78 -10.20 -21.02
N ALA A 75 0.26 -9.95 -19.82
CA ALA A 75 -0.52 -10.91 -19.04
C ALA A 75 -1.65 -10.25 -18.24
N GLY A 76 -2.53 -11.09 -17.66
CA GLY A 76 -3.57 -10.67 -16.73
C GLY A 76 -4.54 -9.64 -17.31
N TRP A 77 -4.99 -8.71 -16.47
CA TRP A 77 -5.94 -7.68 -16.88
C TRP A 77 -5.34 -6.68 -17.89
N ILE A 78 -4.02 -6.41 -17.83
CA ILE A 78 -3.33 -5.51 -18.77
C ILE A 78 -3.42 -6.06 -20.19
N GLN A 79 -3.19 -7.38 -20.37
CA GLN A 79 -3.35 -8.02 -21.68
C GLN A 79 -4.74 -7.78 -22.28
N ARG A 80 -5.80 -7.93 -21.47
CA ARG A 80 -7.16 -7.68 -21.92
C ARG A 80 -7.39 -6.20 -22.22
N ALA A 81 -7.00 -5.32 -21.31
CA ALA A 81 -7.23 -3.88 -21.43
C ALA A 81 -6.55 -3.27 -22.68
N THR A 82 -5.31 -3.66 -22.98
CA THR A 82 -4.56 -3.13 -24.15
C THR A 82 -5.15 -3.47 -25.53
N GLN A 83 -6.17 -4.34 -25.58
CA GLN A 83 -6.94 -4.60 -26.81
C GLN A 83 -7.89 -3.45 -27.16
N GLU A 84 -8.32 -2.67 -26.17
CA GLU A 84 -9.36 -1.63 -26.31
C GLU A 84 -8.92 -0.26 -25.77
N TYR A 85 -7.87 -0.21 -24.93
CA TYR A 85 -7.43 1.00 -24.25
C TYR A 85 -5.94 1.27 -24.42
N ARG A 86 -5.57 2.56 -24.35
CA ARG A 86 -4.23 2.97 -23.91
C ARG A 86 -4.24 3.02 -22.38
N VAL A 87 -3.54 2.10 -21.74
CA VAL A 87 -3.53 2.00 -20.27
C VAL A 87 -2.50 2.98 -19.72
N LEU A 88 -2.88 3.81 -18.77
CA LEU A 88 -1.97 4.69 -18.04
C LEU A 88 -1.77 4.16 -16.62
N LEU A 89 -0.56 3.68 -16.34
CA LEU A 89 -0.12 3.21 -15.03
C LEU A 89 0.52 4.40 -14.29
N MET A 90 -0.27 5.06 -13.45
CA MET A 90 0.17 6.26 -12.73
C MET A 90 0.74 5.88 -11.36
N ASP A 91 1.98 6.27 -11.12
CA ASP A 91 2.50 6.29 -9.76
C ASP A 91 1.79 7.42 -9.03
N GLN A 92 0.90 7.09 -8.10
CA GLN A 92 0.19 8.08 -7.30
C GLN A 92 1.23 8.94 -6.55
N ARG A 93 0.96 10.23 -6.34
CA ARG A 93 1.87 11.15 -5.64
C ARG A 93 2.49 10.49 -4.40
N GLY A 94 3.80 10.61 -4.25
CA GLY A 94 4.58 10.03 -3.14
C GLY A 94 5.00 8.58 -3.31
N THR A 95 4.63 7.91 -4.42
CA THR A 95 4.95 6.50 -4.67
C THR A 95 5.86 6.35 -5.89
N GLY A 96 6.64 5.26 -5.95
CA GLY A 96 7.41 4.88 -7.13
C GLY A 96 8.37 5.98 -7.60
N ARG A 97 8.13 6.55 -8.78
CA ARG A 97 8.89 7.68 -9.34
C ARG A 97 8.23 9.05 -9.10
N SER A 98 7.04 9.10 -8.53
CA SER A 98 6.28 10.32 -8.30
C SER A 98 6.66 11.00 -7.00
N THR A 99 7.73 11.80 -7.01
CA THR A 99 8.26 12.56 -5.85
C THR A 99 8.17 11.74 -4.53
N PRO A 100 8.99 10.69 -4.40
CA PRO A 100 8.75 9.63 -3.43
C PRO A 100 8.76 10.12 -1.97
N VAL A 101 7.82 9.60 -1.18
CA VAL A 101 7.79 9.79 0.27
C VAL A 101 8.53 8.62 0.91
N LEU A 102 9.70 8.93 1.47
CA LEU A 102 10.55 8.03 2.21
C LEU A 102 11.06 8.75 3.46
N ALA A 103 11.61 8.01 4.42
CA ALA A 103 12.23 8.61 5.60
C ALA A 103 13.31 9.65 5.22
N GLN A 104 14.13 9.31 4.21
CA GLN A 104 15.19 10.18 3.69
C GLN A 104 14.63 11.46 3.05
N THR A 105 13.49 11.38 2.35
CA THR A 105 12.93 12.54 1.65
C THR A 105 12.16 13.46 2.60
N LEU A 106 11.52 12.90 3.63
CA LEU A 106 10.83 13.63 4.70
C LEU A 106 11.80 14.27 5.70
N ALA A 107 13.01 13.74 5.87
CA ALA A 107 14.06 14.33 6.71
C ALA A 107 14.50 15.74 6.25
N ARG A 108 14.16 16.14 5.02
CA ARG A 108 14.37 17.52 4.52
C ARG A 108 13.43 18.54 5.15
N LEU A 109 12.32 18.09 5.74
CA LEU A 109 11.36 18.94 6.44
C LEU A 109 11.81 19.10 7.89
N SER A 110 11.85 20.35 8.37
CA SER A 110 12.56 20.71 9.61
C SER A 110 11.92 20.20 10.90
N THR A 111 10.64 19.81 10.88
CA THR A 111 9.90 19.40 12.08
C THR A 111 8.91 18.27 11.77
N PRO A 112 8.54 17.45 12.76
CA PRO A 112 7.45 16.48 12.62
C PRO A 112 6.13 17.10 12.17
N GLN A 113 5.81 18.32 12.63
CA GLN A 113 4.62 19.03 12.17
C GLN A 113 4.69 19.36 10.67
N ALA A 114 5.85 19.82 10.18
CA ALA A 114 6.04 20.07 8.75
C ALA A 114 5.93 18.78 7.92
N GLN A 115 6.39 17.65 8.45
CA GLN A 115 6.19 16.33 7.82
C GLN A 115 4.71 15.95 7.76
N ALA A 116 3.97 16.07 8.85
CA ALA A 116 2.53 15.79 8.88
C ALA A 116 1.74 16.72 7.95
N ASP A 117 2.04 18.02 7.97
CA ASP A 117 1.42 19.03 7.09
C ASP A 117 1.70 18.74 5.61
N TYR A 118 2.89 18.23 5.28
CA TYR A 118 3.22 17.79 3.93
C TYR A 118 2.43 16.53 3.55
N LEU A 119 2.40 15.52 4.43
CA LEU A 119 1.76 14.22 4.19
C LEU A 119 0.24 14.32 4.00
N ARG A 120 -0.43 15.34 4.56
CA ARG A 120 -1.87 15.55 4.32
C ARG A 120 -2.21 15.77 2.84
N HIS A 121 -1.24 16.20 2.04
CA HIS A 121 -1.38 16.43 0.60
C HIS A 121 -1.22 15.14 -0.23
N PHE A 122 -1.08 13.95 0.38
CA PHE A 122 -0.89 12.67 -0.32
C PHE A 122 -2.14 11.77 -0.31
N ARG A 123 -3.30 12.37 -0.06
CA ARG A 123 -4.60 11.72 0.07
C ARG A 123 -5.35 11.62 -1.26
N ALA A 124 -6.45 10.87 -1.26
CA ALA A 124 -7.25 10.54 -2.44
C ALA A 124 -7.74 11.78 -3.22
N ASP A 125 -8.07 12.87 -2.53
CA ASP A 125 -8.47 14.14 -3.11
C ASP A 125 -7.37 14.75 -3.98
N ALA A 126 -6.14 14.76 -3.48
CA ALA A 126 -5.01 15.30 -4.21
C ALA A 126 -4.56 14.37 -5.36
N ILE A 127 -4.68 13.04 -5.19
CA ILE A 127 -4.47 12.04 -6.25
C ILE A 127 -5.49 12.24 -7.39
N VAL A 128 -6.76 12.49 -7.07
CA VAL A 128 -7.80 12.78 -8.08
C VAL A 128 -7.54 14.12 -8.76
N GLY A 129 -7.05 15.13 -8.03
CA GLY A 129 -6.61 16.39 -8.63
C GLY A 129 -5.48 16.19 -9.65
N ASP A 130 -4.51 15.33 -9.35
CA ASP A 130 -3.44 14.97 -10.30
C ASP A 130 -4.01 14.27 -11.53
N ALA A 131 -4.89 13.30 -11.32
CA ALA A 131 -5.54 12.56 -12.38
C ALA A 131 -6.32 13.49 -13.32
N GLU A 132 -7.08 14.46 -12.80
CA GLU A 132 -7.79 15.45 -13.62
C GLU A 132 -6.83 16.38 -14.39
N LEU A 133 -5.74 16.82 -13.76
CA LEU A 133 -4.73 17.64 -14.43
C LEU A 133 -4.10 16.85 -15.58
N ILE A 134 -3.67 15.62 -15.31
CA ILE A 134 -3.06 14.71 -16.28
C ILE A 134 -4.02 14.42 -17.43
N ARG A 135 -5.30 14.12 -17.16
CA ARG A 135 -6.31 13.88 -18.20
C ARG A 135 -6.41 15.07 -19.16
N ARG A 136 -6.48 16.29 -18.62
CA ARG A 136 -6.63 17.52 -19.43
C ARG A 136 -5.43 17.78 -20.32
N GLU A 137 -4.22 17.50 -19.84
CA GLU A 137 -2.98 17.71 -20.60
C GLU A 137 -2.72 16.58 -21.61
N LEU A 138 -2.98 15.32 -21.23
CA LEU A 138 -2.65 14.15 -22.04
C LEU A 138 -3.74 13.80 -23.06
N VAL A 139 -5.01 13.86 -22.65
CA VAL A 139 -6.16 13.41 -23.44
C VAL A 139 -6.90 14.60 -24.05
N GLY A 140 -6.93 15.73 -23.34
CA GLY A 140 -7.62 16.94 -23.75
C GLY A 140 -8.71 17.33 -22.76
N LYS A 141 -8.91 18.64 -22.59
CA LYS A 141 -9.76 19.21 -21.54
C LYS A 141 -11.18 18.64 -21.52
N ASP A 142 -11.78 18.49 -22.70
CA ASP A 142 -13.19 18.11 -22.86
C ASP A 142 -13.37 16.62 -23.18
N VAL A 143 -12.29 15.82 -23.06
CA VAL A 143 -12.32 14.39 -23.38
C VAL A 143 -12.25 13.56 -22.08
N PRO A 144 -13.30 12.80 -21.75
CA PRO A 144 -13.28 11.93 -20.58
C PRO A 144 -12.42 10.67 -20.83
N TRP A 145 -11.91 10.08 -19.76
CA TRP A 145 -11.22 8.79 -19.78
C TRP A 145 -11.90 7.75 -18.88
N SER A 146 -11.56 6.48 -19.05
CA SER A 146 -11.99 5.40 -18.16
C SER A 146 -11.01 5.27 -16.99
N VAL A 147 -11.48 4.82 -15.83
CA VAL A 147 -10.61 4.53 -14.68
C VAL A 147 -10.85 3.12 -14.16
N LEU A 148 -9.78 2.46 -13.70
CA LEU A 148 -9.81 1.17 -13.01
C LEU A 148 -9.21 1.33 -11.62
N GLY A 149 -10.02 1.20 -10.57
CA GLY A 149 -9.59 1.32 -9.18
C GLY A 149 -9.53 -0.02 -8.45
N GLN A 150 -8.37 -0.32 -7.85
CA GLN A 150 -8.15 -1.52 -7.02
C GLN A 150 -7.87 -1.12 -5.57
N SER A 151 -8.54 -1.76 -4.60
CA SER A 151 -8.32 -1.52 -3.17
C SER A 151 -8.36 0.00 -2.86
N TYR A 152 -7.35 0.62 -2.26
CA TYR A 152 -7.32 2.08 -2.07
C TYR A 152 -7.57 2.89 -3.36
N GLY A 153 -7.18 2.39 -4.54
CA GLY A 153 -7.55 3.00 -5.82
C GLY A 153 -9.06 3.03 -6.07
N GLY A 154 -9.82 2.14 -5.46
CA GLY A 154 -11.28 2.21 -5.35
C GLY A 154 -11.77 3.39 -4.51
N PHE A 155 -11.12 3.72 -3.40
CA PHE A 155 -11.40 4.94 -2.63
C PHE A 155 -11.16 6.18 -3.49
N CYS A 156 -10.04 6.22 -4.22
CA CYS A 156 -9.74 7.27 -5.19
C CYS A 156 -10.82 7.35 -6.28
N ALA A 157 -11.26 6.22 -6.85
CA ALA A 157 -12.28 6.18 -7.89
C ALA A 157 -13.65 6.70 -7.41
N ILE A 158 -14.08 6.34 -6.20
CA ILE A 158 -15.33 6.84 -5.60
C ILE A 158 -15.23 8.35 -5.31
N HIS A 159 -14.08 8.83 -4.84
CA HIS A 159 -13.86 10.26 -4.68
C HIS A 159 -13.90 11.00 -6.03
N TYR A 160 -13.31 10.42 -7.09
CA TYR A 160 -13.31 10.97 -8.44
C TYR A 160 -14.75 11.15 -8.97
N LEU A 161 -15.61 10.13 -8.80
CA LEU A 161 -17.03 10.24 -9.13
C LEU A 161 -17.74 11.40 -8.40
N SER A 162 -17.30 11.73 -7.20
CA SER A 162 -17.91 12.81 -6.41
C SER A 162 -17.36 14.19 -6.79
N ALA A 163 -16.06 14.30 -7.04
CA ALA A 163 -15.37 15.58 -7.22
C ALA A 163 -15.25 16.02 -8.69
N ALA A 164 -15.18 15.09 -9.63
CA ALA A 164 -14.89 15.38 -11.04
C ALA A 164 -15.50 14.36 -12.02
N SER A 165 -16.76 13.96 -11.81
CA SER A 165 -17.47 12.98 -12.65
C SER A 165 -17.49 13.32 -14.15
N HIS A 166 -17.48 14.60 -14.51
CA HIS A 166 -17.43 15.04 -15.91
C HIS A 166 -16.18 14.59 -16.68
N GLY A 167 -15.08 14.29 -15.97
CA GLY A 167 -13.84 13.77 -16.56
C GLY A 167 -13.85 12.25 -16.78
N LEU A 168 -14.92 11.56 -16.35
CA LEU A 168 -14.98 10.10 -16.35
C LEU A 168 -15.97 9.60 -17.40
N ARG A 169 -15.51 8.66 -18.23
CA ARG A 169 -16.34 7.90 -19.17
C ARG A 169 -17.01 6.74 -18.46
N GLU A 170 -16.22 5.97 -17.70
CA GLU A 170 -16.67 4.84 -16.89
C GLU A 170 -15.68 4.57 -15.74
N VAL A 171 -16.16 3.84 -14.74
CA VAL A 171 -15.37 3.46 -13.56
C VAL A 171 -15.47 1.95 -13.37
N LEU A 172 -14.34 1.28 -13.55
CA LEU A 172 -14.16 -0.15 -13.28
C LEU A 172 -13.63 -0.31 -11.86
N PHE A 173 -14.24 -1.18 -11.08
CA PHE A 173 -14.00 -1.25 -9.64
C PHE A 173 -13.66 -2.67 -9.20
N THR A 174 -12.51 -2.85 -8.56
CA THR A 174 -12.01 -4.17 -8.09
C THR A 174 -11.78 -4.21 -6.58
N GLY A 175 -12.53 -3.41 -5.82
CA GLY A 175 -12.52 -3.39 -4.35
C GLY A 175 -12.13 -2.04 -3.76
N GLY A 176 -12.24 -1.94 -2.43
CA GLY A 176 -11.95 -0.72 -1.66
C GLY A 176 -13.08 0.31 -1.71
N LEU A 177 -14.24 -0.08 -1.19
CA LEU A 177 -15.41 0.78 -1.11
C LEU A 177 -15.37 1.55 0.24
N PRO A 178 -15.26 2.88 0.24
CA PRO A 178 -15.30 3.65 1.47
C PRO A 178 -16.68 3.50 2.16
N PRO A 179 -16.73 3.48 3.50
CA PRO A 179 -17.99 3.54 4.20
C PRO A 179 -18.66 4.91 4.00
N LEU A 180 -19.99 4.94 3.99
CA LEU A 180 -20.74 6.20 3.92
C LEU A 180 -20.62 7.00 5.21
N SER A 181 -20.84 6.36 6.37
CA SER A 181 -20.91 7.03 7.67
C SER A 181 -20.33 6.20 8.84
N ALA A 182 -19.60 5.13 8.54
CA ALA A 182 -19.09 4.25 9.59
C ALA A 182 -17.85 4.88 10.24
N PRO A 183 -17.80 5.01 11.59
CA PRO A 183 -16.59 5.46 12.26
C PRO A 183 -15.48 4.41 12.11
N VAL A 184 -14.23 4.85 12.14
CA VAL A 184 -13.05 3.99 11.96
C VAL A 184 -13.01 2.81 12.95
N ASP A 185 -13.44 3.00 14.20
CA ASP A 185 -13.53 1.91 15.19
C ASP A 185 -14.48 0.80 14.74
N ALA A 186 -15.60 1.13 14.09
CA ALA A 186 -16.53 0.12 13.58
C ALA A 186 -15.92 -0.69 12.44
N ILE A 187 -15.06 -0.06 11.64
CA ILE A 187 -14.31 -0.73 10.58
C ILE A 187 -13.33 -1.71 11.20
N TYR A 188 -12.51 -1.28 12.16
CA TYR A 188 -11.54 -2.16 12.81
C TYR A 188 -12.19 -3.29 13.60
N ARG A 189 -13.31 -3.07 14.31
CA ARG A 189 -14.06 -4.16 14.95
C ARG A 189 -14.48 -5.21 13.93
N ALA A 190 -15.00 -4.77 12.78
CA ALA A 190 -15.37 -5.68 11.69
C ALA A 190 -14.14 -6.34 11.04
N THR A 191 -12.99 -5.67 10.98
CA THR A 191 -11.73 -6.24 10.48
C THR A 191 -11.18 -7.30 11.44
N TYR A 192 -11.11 -7.04 12.75
CA TYR A 192 -10.65 -8.01 13.74
C TYR A 192 -11.51 -9.28 13.74
N GLN A 193 -12.84 -9.17 13.64
CA GLN A 193 -13.73 -10.32 13.49
C GLN A 193 -13.37 -11.17 12.25
N ARG A 194 -13.16 -10.53 11.10
CA ARG A 194 -12.74 -11.23 9.88
C ARG A 194 -11.37 -11.89 10.02
N VAL A 195 -10.43 -11.23 10.70
CA VAL A 195 -9.08 -11.76 10.94
C VAL A 195 -9.12 -12.95 11.90
N LEU A 196 -10.00 -12.96 12.91
CA LEU A 196 -10.26 -14.13 13.75
C LEU A 196 -10.73 -15.32 12.90
N ASP A 197 -11.72 -15.10 12.02
CA ASP A 197 -12.22 -16.16 11.13
C ASP A 197 -11.13 -16.68 10.19
N LYS A 198 -10.27 -15.80 9.67
CA LYS A 198 -9.13 -16.17 8.82
C LYS A 198 -8.09 -16.98 9.57
N ASN A 199 -7.73 -16.60 10.78
CA ASN A 199 -6.83 -17.39 11.64
C ASN A 199 -7.41 -18.77 11.93
N ARG A 200 -8.72 -18.84 12.27
CA ARG A 200 -9.39 -20.13 12.49
C ARG A 200 -9.26 -21.04 11.28
N ARG A 201 -9.50 -20.50 10.08
CA ARG A 201 -9.39 -21.24 8.82
C ARG A 201 -7.94 -21.65 8.50
N TYR A 202 -6.98 -20.79 8.81
CA TYR A 202 -5.55 -21.06 8.63
C TYR A 202 -5.12 -22.27 9.48
N TYR A 203 -5.35 -22.23 10.80
CA TYR A 203 -5.00 -23.34 11.69
C TYR A 203 -5.82 -24.61 11.45
N GLN A 204 -7.05 -24.50 10.94
CA GLN A 204 -7.81 -25.68 10.48
C GLN A 204 -7.18 -26.35 9.25
N ARG A 205 -6.54 -25.57 8.37
CA ARG A 205 -5.86 -26.08 7.17
C ARG A 205 -4.48 -26.63 7.49
N TYR A 206 -3.75 -25.96 8.39
CA TYR A 206 -2.39 -26.29 8.80
C TYR A 206 -2.32 -26.43 10.33
N PRO A 207 -2.80 -27.55 10.90
CA PRO A 207 -2.82 -27.73 12.35
C PRO A 207 -1.43 -27.70 12.99
N ASP A 208 -0.41 -28.24 12.29
CA ASP A 208 0.98 -28.29 12.75
C ASP A 208 1.62 -26.91 12.93
N ASP A 209 1.14 -25.91 12.18
CA ASP A 209 1.61 -24.53 12.30
C ASP A 209 1.27 -23.93 13.66
N THR A 210 0.32 -24.48 14.41
CA THR A 210 0.08 -24.09 15.82
C THR A 210 1.36 -24.21 16.64
N THR A 211 2.09 -25.31 16.47
CA THR A 211 3.34 -25.58 17.17
C THR A 211 4.47 -24.73 16.61
N HIS A 212 4.64 -24.68 15.28
CA HIS A 212 5.73 -23.90 14.67
C HIS A 212 5.64 -22.41 15.00
N VAL A 213 4.44 -21.83 14.94
CA VAL A 213 4.21 -20.42 15.29
C VAL A 213 4.52 -20.17 16.76
N ALA A 214 4.11 -21.08 17.66
CA ALA A 214 4.41 -20.97 19.08
C ALA A 214 5.93 -21.02 19.36
N GLU A 215 6.66 -21.96 18.74
CA GLU A 215 8.11 -22.07 18.89
C GLU A 215 8.87 -20.83 18.41
N ILE A 216 8.46 -20.27 17.26
CA ILE A 216 9.04 -19.01 16.75
C ILE A 216 8.75 -17.89 17.74
N ALA A 217 7.51 -17.77 18.19
CA ALA A 217 7.12 -16.71 19.11
C ALA A 217 7.82 -16.81 20.48
N ASP A 218 8.07 -18.02 21.00
CA ASP A 218 8.89 -18.24 22.19
C ASP A 218 10.34 -17.80 21.96
N TYR A 219 10.93 -18.19 20.83
CA TYR A 219 12.28 -17.75 20.47
C TYR A 219 12.37 -16.22 20.40
N LEU A 220 11.41 -15.55 19.77
CA LEU A 220 11.36 -14.09 19.67
C LEU A 220 11.07 -13.38 21.01
N ALA A 221 10.47 -14.07 21.98
CA ALA A 221 10.25 -13.52 23.32
C ALA A 221 11.53 -13.56 24.17
N ASP A 222 12.38 -14.57 23.95
CA ASP A 222 13.59 -14.80 24.73
C ASP A 222 14.87 -14.20 24.10
N HIS A 223 14.79 -13.74 22.84
CA HIS A 223 15.94 -13.25 22.07
C HIS A 223 15.64 -11.92 21.38
N GLU A 224 16.64 -11.03 21.38
CA GLU A 224 16.63 -9.86 20.50
C GLU A 224 17.01 -10.30 19.09
N VAL A 225 16.05 -10.24 18.16
CA VAL A 225 16.23 -10.65 16.76
C VAL A 225 16.13 -9.44 15.85
N VAL A 226 17.20 -9.15 15.13
CA VAL A 226 17.27 -8.05 14.15
C VAL A 226 17.08 -8.63 12.75
N LEU A 227 16.21 -8.01 11.94
CA LEU A 227 16.03 -8.41 10.54
C LEU A 227 17.24 -7.99 9.68
N PRO A 228 17.49 -8.65 8.54
CA PRO A 228 18.69 -8.39 7.75
C PRO A 228 18.82 -6.95 7.20
N GLY A 229 17.72 -6.27 6.91
CA GLY A 229 17.68 -4.85 6.54
C GLY A 229 17.60 -3.89 7.73
N GLY A 230 17.55 -4.42 8.95
CA GLY A 230 17.45 -3.66 10.19
C GLY A 230 16.04 -3.67 10.81
N GLY A 231 15.96 -3.13 12.03
CA GLY A 231 14.75 -3.19 12.83
C GLY A 231 14.52 -4.55 13.47
N ASP A 232 13.57 -4.59 14.40
CA ASP A 232 13.44 -5.72 15.32
C ASP A 232 12.31 -6.64 14.86
N LEU A 233 12.55 -7.95 14.87
CA LEU A 233 11.51 -8.96 14.69
C LEU A 233 10.93 -9.33 16.06
N THR A 234 10.01 -8.51 16.53
CA THR A 234 9.25 -8.79 17.77
C THR A 234 8.11 -9.77 17.50
N VAL A 235 7.53 -10.37 18.54
CA VAL A 235 6.34 -11.24 18.39
C VAL A 235 5.18 -10.48 17.73
N ARG A 236 4.97 -9.20 18.10
CA ARG A 236 3.92 -8.36 17.51
C ARG A 236 4.16 -8.06 16.02
N ARG A 237 5.42 -7.88 15.59
CA ARG A 237 5.77 -7.76 14.16
C ARG A 237 5.59 -9.10 13.43
N PHE A 238 5.95 -10.21 14.05
CA PHE A 238 5.70 -11.56 13.52
C PHE A 238 4.21 -11.83 13.33
N GLN A 239 3.34 -11.36 14.24
CA GLN A 239 1.88 -11.45 14.06
C GLN A 239 1.40 -10.76 12.76
N GLN A 240 2.10 -9.75 12.23
CA GLN A 240 1.71 -9.06 10.99
C GLN A 240 1.85 -9.93 9.74
N LEU A 241 2.48 -11.10 9.84
CA LEU A 241 2.49 -12.08 8.75
C LEU A 241 1.10 -12.60 8.36
N GLY A 242 0.04 -12.30 9.11
CA GLY A 242 -1.33 -12.57 8.68
C GLY A 242 -1.88 -11.56 7.66
N MET A 243 -1.18 -10.47 7.36
CA MET A 243 -1.61 -9.48 6.36
C MET A 243 -2.01 -10.12 5.00
N PRO A 244 -1.27 -11.12 4.46
CA PRO A 244 -1.65 -11.79 3.23
C PRO A 244 -2.88 -12.70 3.32
N PHE A 245 -3.45 -12.99 4.51
CA PHE A 245 -4.61 -13.88 4.67
C PHE A 245 -5.86 -13.40 3.90
N GLY A 246 -5.91 -12.13 3.51
CA GLY A 246 -6.92 -11.57 2.62
C GLY A 246 -6.77 -12.00 1.15
N ALA A 247 -5.58 -12.38 0.71
CA ALA A 247 -5.26 -12.77 -0.67
C ALA A 247 -5.52 -14.26 -0.94
N SER A 248 -5.60 -14.63 -2.23
CA SER A 248 -5.95 -15.99 -2.68
C SER A 248 -4.98 -17.07 -2.20
N GLU A 249 -3.68 -16.76 -2.12
CA GLU A 249 -2.59 -17.71 -1.78
C GLU A 249 -1.90 -17.33 -0.46
N GLY A 250 -2.58 -16.52 0.36
CA GLY A 250 -2.00 -15.96 1.57
C GLY A 250 -1.64 -17.00 2.62
N PHE A 251 -2.44 -18.07 2.75
CA PHE A 251 -2.20 -19.10 3.76
C PHE A 251 -0.98 -19.95 3.40
N GLU A 252 -0.91 -20.40 2.15
CA GLU A 252 0.17 -21.22 1.62
C GLU A 252 1.51 -20.49 1.72
N ARG A 253 1.52 -19.18 1.43
CA ARG A 253 2.74 -18.35 1.53
C ARG A 253 3.30 -18.30 2.95
N ILE A 254 2.44 -18.22 3.98
CA ILE A 254 2.90 -18.22 5.37
C ILE A 254 3.29 -19.61 5.81
N HIS A 255 2.52 -20.64 5.48
CA HIS A 255 2.84 -22.02 5.79
C HIS A 255 4.25 -22.42 5.30
N TYR A 256 4.55 -22.20 4.02
CA TYR A 256 5.87 -22.53 3.47
C TYR A 256 7.02 -21.68 4.03
N LEU A 257 6.75 -20.46 4.49
CA LEU A 257 7.76 -19.66 5.17
C LEU A 257 8.16 -20.32 6.51
N LEU A 258 7.19 -20.82 7.27
CA LEU A 258 7.41 -21.39 8.60
C LEU A 258 8.20 -22.71 8.56
N GLU A 259 8.09 -23.50 7.48
CA GLU A 259 8.80 -24.78 7.34
C GLU A 259 10.33 -24.67 7.48
N SER A 260 10.90 -23.51 7.16
CA SER A 260 12.35 -23.25 7.17
C SER A 260 12.78 -22.29 8.28
N ALA A 261 11.93 -22.08 9.30
CA ALA A 261 12.16 -21.06 10.31
C ALA A 261 13.47 -21.24 11.11
N PHE A 262 13.85 -22.48 11.40
CA PHE A 262 15.00 -22.78 12.26
C PHE A 262 16.09 -23.57 11.55
N VAL A 263 17.34 -23.34 11.98
CA VAL A 263 18.53 -24.11 11.60
C VAL A 263 19.37 -24.43 12.84
N ALA A 264 20.29 -25.40 12.71
CA ALA A 264 21.30 -25.68 13.72
C ALA A 264 22.53 -24.80 13.46
N GLY A 265 22.66 -23.72 14.22
CA GLY A 265 23.80 -22.82 14.24
C GLY A 265 24.94 -23.31 15.14
N VAL A 266 26.03 -22.54 15.18
CA VAL A 266 27.21 -22.84 16.00
C VAL A 266 26.87 -22.88 17.49
N ASN A 267 25.92 -22.05 17.92
CA ASN A 267 25.50 -21.93 19.32
C ASN A 267 24.17 -22.66 19.62
N GLY A 268 23.71 -23.53 18.71
CA GLY A 268 22.45 -24.26 18.84
C GLY A 268 21.37 -23.79 17.87
N ARG A 269 20.10 -24.07 18.20
CA ARG A 269 18.94 -23.75 17.35
C ARG A 269 18.78 -22.23 17.24
N GLU A 270 18.73 -21.71 16.02
CA GLU A 270 18.53 -20.29 15.74
C GLU A 270 17.61 -20.08 14.53
N LEU A 271 17.04 -18.88 14.40
CA LEU A 271 16.23 -18.53 13.24
C LEU A 271 17.11 -18.44 11.98
N SER A 272 16.64 -19.05 10.90
CA SER A 272 17.40 -19.13 9.66
C SER A 272 17.42 -17.78 8.92
N TYR A 273 18.54 -17.45 8.29
CA TYR A 273 18.63 -16.25 7.45
C TYR A 273 17.57 -16.22 6.32
N PRO A 274 17.29 -17.33 5.59
CA PRO A 274 16.19 -17.37 4.63
C PRO A 274 14.83 -17.04 5.24
N PHE A 275 14.53 -17.52 6.44
CA PHE A 275 13.29 -17.19 7.15
C PHE A 275 13.22 -15.68 7.47
N LEU A 276 14.27 -15.11 8.07
CA LEU A 276 14.30 -13.69 8.41
C LEU A 276 14.15 -12.80 7.17
N ARG A 277 14.84 -13.14 6.07
CA ARG A 277 14.66 -12.46 4.77
C ARG A 277 13.25 -12.64 4.21
N GLY A 278 12.65 -13.81 4.38
CA GLY A 278 11.29 -14.10 3.94
C GLY A 278 10.24 -13.26 4.69
N VAL A 279 10.39 -13.13 6.01
CA VAL A 279 9.58 -12.25 6.86
C VAL A 279 9.69 -10.80 6.43
N GLU A 280 10.92 -10.32 6.20
CA GLU A 280 11.16 -8.94 5.77
C GLU A 280 10.53 -8.63 4.40
N ASN A 281 10.69 -9.52 3.43
CA ASN A 281 10.11 -9.38 2.08
C ASN A 281 8.57 -9.55 2.03
N LEU A 282 7.94 -9.87 3.16
CA LEU A 282 6.49 -9.98 3.29
C LEU A 282 5.84 -8.71 3.86
N LEU A 283 6.63 -7.82 4.45
CA LEU A 283 6.16 -6.68 5.25
C LEU A 283 6.79 -5.37 4.74
N ASP A 284 6.28 -4.88 3.60
CA ASP A 284 6.86 -3.78 2.82
C ASP A 284 6.67 -2.36 3.40
N PHE A 285 6.53 -2.21 4.72
CA PHE A 285 6.27 -0.91 5.35
C PHE A 285 7.49 0.02 5.34
N ASP A 286 8.71 -0.52 5.39
CA ASP A 286 9.95 0.28 5.30
C ASP A 286 10.14 0.89 3.89
N THR A 287 9.63 0.22 2.85
CA THR A 287 9.73 0.69 1.46
C THR A 287 8.51 1.50 1.01
N ASN A 288 7.36 1.35 1.69
CA ASN A 288 6.10 2.04 1.38
C ASN A 288 5.53 2.74 2.63
N PRO A 289 6.22 3.74 3.21
CA PRO A 289 5.83 4.33 4.49
C PRO A 289 4.50 5.07 4.44
N ILE A 290 4.03 5.49 3.27
CA ILE A 290 2.67 6.05 3.09
C ILE A 290 1.60 5.06 3.58
N TYR A 291 1.79 3.74 3.38
CA TYR A 291 0.83 2.77 3.89
C TYR A 291 0.75 2.88 5.41
N ALA A 292 1.88 2.89 6.14
CA ALA A 292 1.83 3.04 7.59
C ALA A 292 1.32 4.43 8.05
N LEU A 293 1.66 5.51 7.35
CA LEU A 293 1.33 6.88 7.74
C LEU A 293 -0.12 7.28 7.44
N LEU A 294 -0.68 6.77 6.33
CA LEU A 294 -1.95 7.27 5.77
C LEU A 294 -3.02 6.19 5.61
N HIS A 295 -2.79 4.94 6.05
CA HIS A 295 -3.79 3.88 6.00
C HIS A 295 -5.01 4.17 6.88
N GLU A 296 -4.86 4.46 8.18
CA GLU A 296 -6.03 4.78 9.02
C GLU A 296 -6.77 6.05 8.57
N PRO A 297 -6.07 7.13 8.16
CA PRO A 297 -6.71 8.32 7.62
C PRO A 297 -7.66 8.08 6.43
N ILE A 298 -7.56 6.97 5.68
CA ILE A 298 -8.50 6.67 4.57
C ILE A 298 -9.93 6.43 5.07
N TYR A 299 -10.07 6.03 6.33
CA TYR A 299 -11.36 5.73 6.97
C TYR A 299 -11.92 6.89 7.77
N CYS A 300 -11.12 7.93 8.02
CA CYS A 300 -11.48 9.03 8.90
C CYS A 300 -12.49 9.97 8.26
N GLN A 301 -13.54 10.33 9.02
CA GLN A 301 -14.59 11.25 8.60
C GLN A 301 -14.76 12.35 9.66
N GLY A 302 -14.09 13.49 9.45
CA GLY A 302 -14.16 14.65 10.35
C GLY A 302 -13.59 14.44 11.77
N ASN A 303 -13.04 13.27 12.05
CA ASN A 303 -12.45 12.89 13.34
C ASN A 303 -11.14 12.14 13.10
N ALA A 304 -10.18 12.29 14.01
CA ALA A 304 -8.92 11.56 14.01
C ALA A 304 -9.10 10.06 14.30
N SER A 305 -8.24 9.20 13.76
CA SER A 305 -8.26 7.76 14.07
C SER A 305 -7.85 7.51 15.51
N ASN A 306 -6.94 8.33 16.04
CA ASN A 306 -6.25 8.23 17.34
C ASN A 306 -5.62 6.84 17.58
N TRP A 307 -5.13 6.16 16.53
CA TRP A 307 -4.70 4.75 16.56
C TRP A 307 -5.86 3.79 16.83
N SER A 308 -6.87 3.82 15.97
CA SER A 308 -8.10 3.03 16.13
C SER A 308 -7.83 1.53 16.14
N ALA A 309 -6.96 1.03 15.26
CA ALA A 309 -6.61 -0.39 15.23
C ALA A 309 -6.02 -0.87 16.57
N GLU A 310 -5.13 -0.09 17.19
CA GLU A 310 -4.54 -0.40 18.52
C GLU A 310 -5.59 -0.31 19.62
N ARG A 311 -6.41 0.75 19.66
CA ARG A 311 -7.46 0.89 20.70
C ARG A 311 -8.46 -0.26 20.63
N VAL A 312 -8.95 -0.58 19.44
CA VAL A 312 -9.93 -1.64 19.23
C VAL A 312 -9.33 -3.00 19.53
N ARG A 313 -8.01 -3.20 19.36
CA ARG A 313 -7.31 -4.43 19.73
C ARG A 313 -7.59 -4.87 21.17
N ALA A 314 -7.75 -3.91 22.10
CA ALA A 314 -8.04 -4.19 23.51
C ALA A 314 -9.37 -4.95 23.73
N GLU A 315 -10.29 -4.90 22.75
CA GLU A 315 -11.55 -5.67 22.76
C GLU A 315 -11.33 -7.14 22.35
N TYR A 316 -10.15 -7.50 21.85
CA TYR A 316 -9.82 -8.81 21.30
C TYR A 316 -8.57 -9.42 21.97
N PRO A 317 -8.68 -9.88 23.24
CA PRO A 317 -7.56 -10.48 23.98
C PRO A 317 -6.96 -11.72 23.30
N GLN A 318 -7.65 -12.30 22.31
CA GLN A 318 -7.14 -13.41 21.50
C GLN A 318 -5.89 -13.03 20.68
N PHE A 319 -5.64 -11.73 20.44
CA PHE A 319 -4.44 -11.25 19.74
C PHE A 319 -3.30 -10.84 20.68
N ASP A 320 -3.36 -11.21 21.97
CA ASP A 320 -2.25 -10.98 22.91
C ASP A 320 -0.96 -11.65 22.39
N PRO A 321 0.16 -10.91 22.27
CA PRO A 321 1.42 -11.47 21.77
C PRO A 321 2.02 -12.54 22.69
N SER A 322 1.56 -12.69 23.93
CA SER A 322 1.99 -13.77 24.82
C SER A 322 1.19 -15.07 24.64
N ALA A 323 0.15 -15.08 23.80
CA ALA A 323 -0.64 -16.29 23.55
C ALA A 323 0.16 -17.34 22.76
N ARG A 324 -0.04 -18.64 23.06
CA ARG A 324 0.64 -19.75 22.36
C ARG A 324 -0.30 -20.90 21.93
N ALA A 325 -1.60 -20.76 22.16
CA ALA A 325 -2.57 -21.82 21.89
C ALA A 325 -3.89 -21.33 21.24
N PRO A 326 -3.88 -20.89 19.97
CA PRO A 326 -2.72 -20.50 19.16
C PRO A 326 -2.35 -19.03 19.36
N LEU A 327 -1.11 -18.64 19.03
CA LEU A 327 -0.81 -17.23 18.76
C LEU A 327 -1.56 -16.82 17.48
N LEU A 328 -2.31 -15.73 17.49
CA LEU A 328 -3.05 -15.29 16.30
C LEU A 328 -2.28 -14.24 15.50
N PHE A 329 -2.31 -14.35 14.18
CA PHE A 329 -1.78 -13.34 13.26
C PHE A 329 -2.76 -12.19 13.07
N THR A 330 -2.26 -10.96 12.93
CA THR A 330 -3.05 -9.77 12.58
C THR A 330 -3.19 -9.62 11.07
N GLY A 331 -4.15 -8.80 10.61
CA GLY A 331 -4.36 -8.48 9.19
C GLY A 331 -3.84 -7.10 8.80
N GLU A 332 -4.58 -6.40 7.96
CA GLU A 332 -4.32 -5.02 7.53
C GLU A 332 -4.61 -4.02 8.67
N MET A 333 -3.71 -3.96 9.65
CA MET A 333 -3.76 -3.03 10.78
C MET A 333 -2.44 -2.26 10.90
N ILE A 334 -2.54 -0.98 11.25
CA ILE A 334 -1.39 -0.15 11.62
C ILE A 334 -1.42 0.14 13.11
N TYR A 335 -0.28 -0.03 13.76
CA TYR A 335 -0.12 0.19 15.19
C TYR A 335 0.98 1.21 15.48
N PRO A 336 0.87 2.00 16.57
CA PRO A 336 1.88 3.01 16.91
C PRO A 336 3.27 2.40 17.13
N TRP A 337 3.34 1.17 17.65
CA TRP A 337 4.61 0.46 17.88
C TRP A 337 5.33 0.06 16.59
N MET A 338 4.66 0.07 15.43
CA MET A 338 5.34 -0.19 14.15
C MET A 338 6.42 0.87 13.88
N PHE A 339 6.20 2.09 14.36
CA PHE A 339 7.18 3.18 14.28
C PHE A 339 8.31 3.04 15.32
N ASP A 340 8.36 1.92 16.06
CA ASP A 340 9.50 1.51 16.88
C ASP A 340 10.23 0.30 16.27
N ASP A 341 9.49 -0.65 15.69
CA ASP A 341 10.08 -1.92 15.23
C ASP A 341 10.62 -1.85 13.79
N TYR A 342 10.01 -1.04 12.92
CA TYR A 342 10.43 -0.85 11.53
C TYR A 342 11.45 0.28 11.42
N VAL A 343 12.63 -0.02 10.87
CA VAL A 343 13.79 0.87 10.95
C VAL A 343 13.58 2.18 10.18
N GLU A 344 12.93 2.14 9.01
CA GLU A 344 12.65 3.32 8.20
C GLU A 344 11.41 4.08 8.68
N LEU A 345 10.57 3.46 9.53
CA LEU A 345 9.45 4.16 10.17
C LEU A 345 9.86 4.93 11.43
N ARG A 346 10.91 4.50 12.15
CA ARG A 346 11.39 5.17 13.38
C ARG A 346 11.51 6.68 13.29
N PRO A 347 12.15 7.26 12.24
CA PRO A 347 12.30 8.71 12.14
C PRO A 347 10.97 9.46 11.92
N LEU A 348 9.90 8.74 11.58
CA LEU A 348 8.59 9.28 11.20
C LEU A 348 7.56 9.16 12.33
N LYS A 349 7.94 8.61 13.49
CA LYS A 349 7.06 8.34 14.63
C LYS A 349 6.27 9.56 15.09
N GLU A 350 6.94 10.69 15.28
CA GLU A 350 6.29 11.92 15.76
C GLU A 350 5.30 12.49 14.73
N ALA A 351 5.63 12.43 13.43
CA ALA A 351 4.72 12.85 12.37
C ALA A 351 3.50 11.93 12.29
N ALA A 352 3.70 10.62 12.46
CA ALA A 352 2.62 9.64 12.50
C ALA A 352 1.67 9.90 13.68
N ALA A 353 2.20 10.25 14.85
CA ALA A 353 1.39 10.61 16.03
C ALA A 353 0.54 11.86 15.83
N ILE A 354 1.00 12.83 15.01
CA ILE A 354 0.22 14.03 14.65
C ILE A 354 -0.89 13.69 13.65
N LEU A 355 -0.64 12.74 12.74
CA LEU A 355 -1.60 12.32 11.72
C LEU A 355 -2.71 11.39 12.26
N ALA A 356 -2.42 10.64 13.33
CA ALA A 356 -3.30 9.65 13.93
C ALA A 356 -4.56 10.28 14.52
#